data_AF-A0A932S6E1-F1
#
_entry.id   AF-A0A932S6E1-F1
#
_cell.length_a   1.000
_cell.length_b   1.000
_cell.length_c   1.000
_cell.angle_alpha   90.00
_cell.angle_beta   90.00
_cell.angle_gamma   90.00
#
_symmetry.space_group_name_H-M   'P 1'
#
loop_
_entity.id
_entity.type
_entity.pdbx_description
1 polymer ?
#
loop_
_entity_poly.entity_id
_entity_poly.type
_entity_poly.pdbx_seq_one_letter_code
_entity_poly.pdbx_strand_id
1 'polypeptide(L)'
;MHVTAIGIGFIDAKPGAEEEFNRWYDLDHLPENVAIEGITGGRRYVATPDCKAARGAQPIEALSDGKGTFCTTYLFSGADIAPARAEMTSLAKRLAEDGRMYRRARTAYFSTFRLARTFVRKGLPMAPEAAPWFGHTGIIVWMGDCADAVEHARRLNWYDDVHLPDLLEAQGILAGFRLEGMTPAEQYRIVNLLFVDGDPTASMRDIMSRVPKWKAAGHLLESRPGVFKEQFRSPFRFISPLQYPFLKA
;
A
#
# COMPACT_ATOMS: atom_id res chain seq x y z
N MET A 1 20.07 8.74 0.03
CA MET A 1 19.20 7.79 0.75
C MET A 1 18.30 7.12 -0.28
N HIS A 2 18.30 5.80 -0.38
CA HIS A 2 17.58 5.07 -1.44
C HIS A 2 16.60 4.09 -0.78
N VAL A 3 15.30 4.23 -1.08
CA VAL A 3 14.27 3.32 -0.56
C VAL A 3 14.36 2.01 -1.32
N THR A 4 14.47 0.91 -0.59
CA THR A 4 14.64 -0.45 -1.15
C THR A 4 13.48 -1.36 -0.82
N ALA A 5 12.69 -1.03 0.21
CA ALA A 5 11.51 -1.79 0.57
C ALA A 5 10.43 -0.92 1.22
N ILE A 6 9.18 -1.39 1.14
CA ILE A 6 8.01 -0.74 1.69
C ILE A 6 7.31 -1.73 2.63
N GLY A 7 7.23 -1.40 3.91
CA GLY A 7 6.33 -2.07 4.84
C GLY A 7 4.90 -1.60 4.60
N ILE A 8 3.94 -2.51 4.49
CA ILE A 8 2.52 -2.18 4.36
C ILE A 8 1.75 -2.91 5.45
N GLY A 9 1.08 -2.14 6.31
CA GLY A 9 0.27 -2.66 7.41
C GLY A 9 -1.18 -2.23 7.29
N PHE A 10 -2.08 -3.17 7.47
CA PHE A 10 -3.51 -2.93 7.59
C PHE A 10 -3.94 -3.17 9.04
N ILE A 11 -4.65 -2.22 9.62
CA ILE A 11 -5.04 -2.20 11.02
C ILE A 11 -6.52 -1.83 11.14
N ASP A 12 -7.21 -2.46 12.08
CA ASP A 12 -8.57 -2.09 12.47
C ASP A 12 -8.59 -1.66 13.94
N ALA A 13 -9.17 -0.49 14.20
CA ALA A 13 -9.52 -0.07 15.55
C ALA A 13 -10.87 -0.69 15.94
N LYS A 14 -11.10 -0.89 17.24
CA LYS A 14 -12.43 -1.24 17.75
C LYS A 14 -13.40 -0.08 17.48
N PRO A 15 -14.70 -0.36 17.24
CA PRO A 15 -15.70 0.70 17.11
C PRO A 15 -15.66 1.70 18.28
N GLY A 16 -15.69 2.99 17.97
CA GLY A 16 -15.61 4.08 18.94
C GLY A 16 -14.23 4.29 19.56
N ALA A 17 -13.18 3.70 18.99
CA ALA A 17 -11.80 3.82 19.43
C ALA A 17 -10.91 4.50 18.38
N GLU A 18 -11.48 4.87 17.24
CA GLU A 18 -10.76 5.30 16.05
C GLU A 18 -9.99 6.60 16.28
N GLU A 19 -10.57 7.58 16.98
CA GLU A 19 -9.88 8.85 17.27
C GLU A 19 -8.67 8.62 18.19
N GLU A 20 -8.87 7.94 19.31
CA GLU A 20 -7.79 7.56 20.25
C GLU A 20 -6.68 6.78 19.55
N PHE A 21 -7.05 5.79 18.72
CA PHE A 21 -6.12 5.00 17.93
C PHE A 21 -5.29 5.89 17.00
N ASN A 22 -5.93 6.77 16.24
CA ASN A 22 -5.23 7.64 15.29
C ASN A 22 -4.31 8.64 16.00
N ARG A 23 -4.75 9.20 17.13
CA ARG A 23 -3.91 10.11 17.95
C ARG A 23 -2.69 9.39 18.50
N TRP A 24 -2.86 8.19 19.06
CA TRP A 24 -1.75 7.37 19.52
C TRP A 24 -0.77 7.07 18.38
N TYR A 25 -1.29 6.73 17.21
CA TYR A 25 -0.44 6.38 16.09
C TYR A 25 0.37 7.58 15.57
N ASP A 26 -0.23 8.78 15.55
CA ASP A 26 0.43 10.01 15.09
C ASP A 26 1.47 10.53 16.10
N LEU A 27 1.21 10.35 17.41
CA LEU A 27 2.02 10.95 18.48
C LEU A 27 3.04 9.99 19.11
N ASP A 28 2.84 8.68 18.98
CA ASP A 28 3.69 7.64 19.59
C ASP A 28 4.16 6.64 18.52
N HIS A 29 3.23 5.86 17.94
CA HIS A 29 3.63 4.70 17.16
C HIS A 29 4.43 5.02 15.88
N LEU A 30 3.92 5.90 15.02
CA LEU A 30 4.59 6.26 13.77
C LEU A 30 5.93 6.97 14.01
N PRO A 31 6.03 8.04 14.82
CA PRO A 31 7.30 8.73 15.02
C PRO A 31 8.38 7.83 15.64
N GLU A 32 8.03 6.98 16.61
CA GLU A 32 8.99 6.02 17.21
C GLU A 32 9.54 5.03 16.17
N ASN A 33 8.69 4.53 15.26
CA ASN A 33 9.15 3.65 14.18
C ASN A 33 9.98 4.41 13.13
N VAL A 34 9.58 5.63 12.75
CA VAL A 34 10.32 6.44 11.77
C VAL A 34 11.68 6.90 12.33
N ALA A 35 11.85 6.97 13.65
CA ALA A 35 13.12 7.28 14.28
C ALA A 35 14.16 6.14 14.22
N ILE A 36 13.74 4.92 13.84
CA ILE A 36 14.65 3.78 13.70
C ILE A 36 15.57 3.98 12.49
N GLU A 37 16.87 3.77 12.69
CA GLU A 37 17.86 3.81 11.60
C GLU A 37 17.49 2.82 10.48
N GLY A 38 17.54 3.30 9.24
CA GLY A 38 17.11 2.56 8.07
C GLY A 38 15.64 2.75 7.69
N ILE A 39 14.82 3.39 8.54
CA ILE A 39 13.46 3.84 8.20
C ILE A 39 13.51 5.33 7.87
N THR A 40 12.96 5.70 6.72
CA THR A 40 13.16 7.02 6.10
C THR A 40 11.88 7.81 5.90
N GLY A 41 10.78 7.24 6.38
CA GLY A 41 9.47 7.84 6.34
C GLY A 41 8.39 6.82 6.64
N GLY A 42 7.23 7.35 6.98
CA GLY A 42 6.02 6.56 7.07
C GLY A 42 4.80 7.45 6.83
N ARG A 43 3.72 6.82 6.36
CA ARG A 43 2.47 7.51 6.04
C ARG A 43 1.29 6.66 6.43
N ARG A 44 0.17 7.32 6.75
CA ARG A 44 -1.06 6.68 7.20
C ARG A 44 -2.21 7.06 6.28
N TYR A 45 -3.10 6.09 6.08
CA TYR A 45 -4.24 6.21 5.19
C TYR A 45 -5.46 5.52 5.79
N VAL A 46 -6.64 5.92 5.36
CA VAL A 46 -7.92 5.36 5.79
C VAL A 46 -8.77 4.98 4.57
N ALA A 47 -9.37 3.80 4.61
CA ALA A 47 -10.45 3.39 3.74
C ALA A 47 -11.77 3.81 4.39
N THR A 48 -12.22 5.02 4.04
CA THR A 48 -13.56 5.54 4.38
C THR A 48 -14.66 4.67 3.75
N PRO A 49 -15.95 4.83 4.12
CA PRO A 49 -17.03 3.96 3.64
C PRO A 49 -17.10 3.82 2.10
N ASP A 50 -16.94 4.92 1.38
CA ASP A 50 -16.91 4.94 -0.09
C ASP A 50 -15.62 4.31 -0.67
N CYS A 51 -14.48 4.43 0.00
CA CYS A 51 -13.27 3.66 -0.34
C CYS A 51 -13.52 2.16 -0.19
N LYS A 52 -14.15 1.74 0.91
CA LYS A 52 -14.50 0.33 1.15
C LYS A 52 -15.49 -0.18 0.10
N ALA A 53 -16.47 0.64 -0.30
CA ALA A 53 -17.42 0.31 -1.35
C ALA A 53 -16.77 0.16 -2.74
N ALA A 54 -15.68 0.89 -3.00
CA ALA A 54 -14.90 0.80 -4.24
C ALA A 54 -13.86 -0.33 -4.27
N ARG A 55 -13.81 -1.19 -3.25
CA ARG A 55 -12.84 -2.30 -3.21
C ARG A 55 -13.12 -3.35 -4.29
N GLY A 56 -12.04 -3.93 -4.82
CA GLY A 56 -12.07 -5.10 -5.68
C GLY A 56 -12.02 -6.40 -4.88
N ALA A 57 -11.36 -7.42 -5.41
CA ALA A 57 -11.26 -8.72 -4.77
C ALA A 57 -10.68 -8.62 -3.34
N GLN A 58 -11.21 -9.41 -2.40
CA GLN A 58 -10.75 -9.52 -1.00
C GLN A 58 -10.69 -10.97 -0.51
N PRO A 59 -10.06 -11.92 -1.23
CA PRO A 59 -9.93 -13.30 -0.76
C PRO A 59 -9.01 -13.48 0.46
N ILE A 60 -8.21 -12.48 0.83
CA ILE A 60 -7.45 -12.51 2.10
C ILE A 60 -8.45 -12.30 3.23
N GLU A 61 -8.73 -13.33 4.03
CA GLU A 61 -9.70 -13.31 5.15
C GLU A 61 -9.40 -12.19 6.18
N ALA A 62 -8.13 -11.89 6.41
CA ALA A 62 -7.74 -10.80 7.29
C ALA A 62 -8.14 -9.41 6.76
N LEU A 63 -8.37 -9.28 5.46
CA LEU A 63 -8.75 -8.04 4.76
C LEU A 63 -10.16 -8.10 4.15
N SER A 64 -10.91 -9.18 4.41
CA SER A 64 -12.29 -9.36 3.96
C SER A 64 -13.28 -8.62 4.86
N ASP A 65 -14.54 -8.56 4.45
CA ASP A 65 -15.66 -8.09 5.27
C ASP A 65 -15.46 -6.68 5.85
N GLY A 66 -14.80 -5.81 5.07
CA GLY A 66 -14.55 -4.43 5.46
C GLY A 66 -13.39 -4.24 6.44
N LYS A 67 -12.62 -5.28 6.80
CA LYS A 67 -11.38 -5.19 7.58
C LYS A 67 -10.26 -4.44 6.83
N GLY A 68 -9.17 -4.12 7.50
CA GLY A 68 -8.08 -3.31 6.97
C GLY A 68 -8.50 -1.88 6.71
N THR A 69 -9.17 -1.27 7.69
CA THR A 69 -9.69 0.11 7.61
C THR A 69 -8.57 1.13 7.49
N PHE A 70 -7.50 0.97 8.27
CA PHE A 70 -6.34 1.84 8.22
C PHE A 70 -5.21 1.13 7.49
N CYS A 71 -4.46 1.88 6.69
CA CYS A 71 -3.24 1.42 6.02
C CYS A 71 -2.07 2.30 6.48
N THR A 72 -0.95 1.69 6.83
CA THR A 72 0.30 2.40 7.13
C THR A 72 1.39 1.87 6.20
N THR A 73 2.15 2.79 5.60
CA THR A 73 3.36 2.46 4.83
C THR A 73 4.60 2.90 5.59
N TYR A 74 5.65 2.09 5.60
CA TYR A 74 6.99 2.42 6.11
C TYR A 74 8.03 2.32 5.00
N LEU A 75 8.86 3.35 4.82
CA LEU A 75 9.89 3.40 3.78
C LEU A 75 11.23 2.92 4.36
N PHE A 76 11.65 1.72 3.99
CA PHE A 76 12.95 1.18 4.39
C PHE A 76 14.02 1.53 3.37
N SER A 77 15.21 1.83 3.86
CA SER A 77 16.39 2.15 3.05
C SER A 77 17.57 1.26 3.42
N GLY A 78 18.52 1.14 2.48
CA GLY A 78 19.69 0.30 2.63
C GLY A 78 19.55 -1.04 1.93
N ALA A 79 20.69 -1.71 1.71
CA ALA A 79 20.73 -3.00 1.00
C ALA A 79 20.14 -4.15 1.85
N ASP A 80 20.29 -4.06 3.17
CA ASP A 80 19.70 -4.98 4.13
C ASP A 80 18.78 -4.22 5.09
N ILE A 81 17.53 -4.64 5.17
CA ILE A 81 16.51 -4.04 6.03
C ILE A 81 16.30 -4.85 7.32
N ALA A 82 16.95 -6.01 7.45
CA ALA A 82 16.78 -6.90 8.60
C ALA A 82 17.08 -6.22 9.95
N PRO A 83 18.12 -5.37 10.09
CA PRO A 83 18.36 -4.64 11.34
C PRO A 83 17.20 -3.72 11.72
N ALA A 84 16.69 -2.92 10.77
CA ALA A 84 15.56 -2.03 11.01
C ALA A 84 14.28 -2.82 11.37
N ARG A 85 14.04 -3.96 10.72
CA ARG A 85 12.92 -4.86 11.02
C ARG A 85 13.03 -5.50 12.41
N ALA A 86 14.24 -5.91 12.79
CA ALA A 86 14.51 -6.43 14.13
C ALA A 86 14.27 -5.34 15.18
N GLU A 87 14.70 -4.11 14.91
CA GLU A 87 14.50 -3.00 15.83
C GLU A 87 13.03 -2.59 15.96
N MET A 88 12.24 -2.57 14.89
CA MET A 88 10.78 -2.39 15.00
C MET A 88 10.15 -3.46 15.92
N THR A 89 10.63 -4.69 15.85
CA THR A 89 10.15 -5.79 16.71
C THR A 89 10.53 -5.57 18.17
N SER A 90 11.78 -5.15 18.43
CA SER A 90 12.26 -4.80 19.78
C SER A 90 11.52 -3.59 20.35
N LEU A 91 11.32 -2.54 19.56
CA LEU A 91 10.56 -1.35 19.93
C LEU A 91 9.13 -1.71 20.33
N ALA A 92 8.44 -2.53 19.54
CA ALA A 92 7.07 -2.95 19.87
C ALA A 92 6.99 -3.66 21.24
N LYS A 93 8.01 -4.45 21.60
CA LYS A 93 8.09 -5.09 22.93
C LYS A 93 8.28 -4.06 24.04
N ARG A 94 9.24 -3.14 23.89
CA ARG A 94 9.49 -2.07 24.88
C ARG A 94 8.25 -1.20 25.10
N LEU A 95 7.60 -0.77 24.02
CA LEU A 95 6.35 0.00 24.11
C LEU A 95 5.22 -0.80 24.78
N ALA A 96 5.18 -2.11 24.62
CA ALA A 96 4.18 -2.95 25.29
C ALA A 96 4.46 -3.07 26.79
N GLU A 97 5.72 -3.27 27.17
CA GLU A 97 6.20 -3.31 28.57
C GLU A 97 5.91 -1.97 29.29
N ASP A 98 6.12 -0.85 28.60
CA ASP A 98 5.82 0.50 29.11
C ASP A 98 4.32 0.84 29.12
N GLY A 99 3.45 -0.08 28.65
CA GLY A 99 2.01 0.16 28.56
C GLY A 99 1.58 1.17 27.49
N ARG A 100 2.50 1.53 26.58
CA ARG A 100 2.30 2.50 25.49
C ARG A 100 1.70 1.88 24.23
N MET A 101 1.63 0.57 24.09
CA MET A 101 0.95 -0.06 22.96
C MET A 101 -0.58 0.05 23.06
N TYR A 102 -1.21 0.59 22.00
CA TYR A 102 -2.66 0.78 21.98
C TYR A 102 -3.42 -0.55 21.89
N ARG A 103 -4.26 -0.82 22.89
CA ARG A 103 -4.92 -2.14 23.09
C ARG A 103 -6.27 -2.30 22.39
N ARG A 104 -6.87 -1.21 21.89
CA ARG A 104 -8.17 -1.22 21.20
C ARG A 104 -8.02 -1.19 19.68
N ALA A 105 -6.91 -1.70 19.14
CA ALA A 105 -6.71 -1.93 17.72
C ALA A 105 -6.00 -3.27 17.48
N ARG A 106 -6.16 -3.81 16.28
CA ARG A 106 -5.53 -5.08 15.86
C ARG A 106 -4.95 -4.94 14.47
N THR A 107 -3.70 -5.36 14.30
CA THR A 107 -3.09 -5.54 12.98
C THR A 107 -3.78 -6.70 12.27
N ALA A 108 -4.43 -6.40 11.15
CA ALA A 108 -5.06 -7.37 10.29
C ALA A 108 -4.03 -8.08 9.41
N TYR A 109 -3.13 -7.32 8.80
CA TYR A 109 -2.09 -7.83 7.92
C TYR A 109 -0.88 -6.90 7.96
N PHE A 110 0.32 -7.45 7.92
CA PHE A 110 1.54 -6.66 7.76
C PHE A 110 2.59 -7.48 7.03
N SER A 111 3.15 -6.91 5.98
CA SER A 111 4.34 -7.47 5.31
C SER A 111 5.27 -6.36 4.83
N THR A 112 6.48 -6.74 4.43
CA THR A 112 7.45 -5.86 3.78
C THR A 112 7.75 -6.38 2.39
N PHE A 113 7.68 -5.47 1.42
CA PHE A 113 7.85 -5.77 0.01
C PHE A 113 9.05 -5.02 -0.52
N ARG A 114 9.84 -5.66 -1.38
CA ARG A 114 10.96 -5.01 -2.05
C ARG A 114 10.40 -4.01 -3.06
N LEU A 115 10.90 -2.78 -3.06
CA LEU A 115 10.62 -1.81 -4.11
C LEU A 115 11.41 -2.22 -5.35
N ALA A 116 10.71 -2.74 -6.37
CA ALA A 116 11.34 -3.26 -7.57
C ALA A 116 11.46 -2.21 -8.67
N ARG A 117 10.40 -1.44 -8.89
CA ARG A 117 10.40 -0.34 -9.86
C ARG A 117 9.50 0.79 -9.41
N THR A 118 9.87 1.98 -9.86
CA THR A 118 9.13 3.23 -9.68
C THR A 118 8.72 3.77 -11.04
N PHE A 119 7.46 4.13 -11.18
CA PHE A 119 6.89 4.74 -12.36
C PHE A 119 6.33 6.11 -11.99
N VAL A 120 6.67 7.13 -12.78
CA VAL A 120 6.21 8.51 -12.56
C VAL A 120 5.47 8.96 -13.81
N ARG A 121 4.31 9.60 -13.61
CA ARG A 121 3.52 10.14 -14.71
C ARG A 121 4.34 11.17 -15.50
N LYS A 122 4.28 11.06 -16.83
CA LYS A 122 4.97 11.99 -17.73
C LYS A 122 4.53 13.43 -17.46
N GLY A 123 5.51 14.34 -17.40
CA GLY A 123 5.29 15.78 -17.19
C GLY A 123 5.35 16.24 -15.73
N LEU A 124 5.48 15.33 -14.76
CA LEU A 124 5.77 15.72 -13.38
C LEU A 124 7.24 16.15 -13.24
N PRO A 125 7.53 17.28 -12.56
CA PRO A 125 8.89 17.76 -12.31
C PRO A 125 9.54 16.97 -11.15
N MET A 126 9.62 15.65 -11.29
CA MET A 126 10.08 14.75 -10.23
C MET A 126 11.00 13.67 -10.80
N ALA A 127 12.20 13.56 -10.24
CA ALA A 127 13.08 12.43 -10.50
C ALA A 127 12.48 11.15 -9.88
N PRO A 128 12.57 9.98 -10.54
CA PRO A 128 12.02 8.73 -10.01
C PRO A 128 12.51 8.38 -8.59
N GLU A 129 13.76 8.70 -8.26
CA GLU A 129 14.36 8.44 -6.97
C GLU A 129 13.71 9.26 -5.85
N ALA A 130 13.12 10.42 -6.17
CA ALA A 130 12.41 11.26 -5.20
C ALA A 130 10.95 10.82 -4.99
N ALA A 131 10.41 9.94 -5.84
CA ALA A 131 9.02 9.51 -5.79
C ALA A 131 8.59 8.87 -4.45
N PRO A 132 9.43 8.23 -3.62
CA PRO A 132 8.99 7.78 -2.30
C PRO A 132 8.52 8.91 -1.37
N TRP A 133 8.98 10.15 -1.57
CA TRP A 133 8.74 11.26 -0.65
C TRP A 133 7.77 12.33 -1.15
N PHE A 134 7.30 12.25 -2.39
CA PHE A 134 6.40 13.25 -2.92
C PHE A 134 5.02 13.30 -2.24
N GLY A 135 4.37 14.46 -2.36
CA GLY A 135 3.02 14.70 -1.85
C GLY A 135 1.94 14.07 -2.71
N HIS A 136 0.90 13.55 -2.06
CA HIS A 136 -0.29 12.96 -2.67
C HIS A 136 -1.43 12.97 -1.64
N THR A 137 -2.67 12.83 -2.09
CA THR A 137 -3.89 12.88 -1.26
C THR A 137 -4.44 11.49 -0.92
N GLY A 138 -3.97 10.45 -1.61
CA GLY A 138 -4.40 9.09 -1.37
C GLY A 138 -3.55 8.06 -2.10
N ILE A 139 -3.85 6.79 -1.84
CA ILE A 139 -3.21 5.66 -2.51
C ILE A 139 -4.25 4.66 -2.99
N ILE A 140 -3.85 3.83 -3.94
CA ILE A 140 -4.53 2.58 -4.27
C ILE A 140 -3.54 1.46 -4.02
N VAL A 141 -3.92 0.50 -3.17
CA VAL A 141 -3.15 -0.74 -3.00
C VAL A 141 -3.79 -1.82 -3.84
N TRP A 142 -2.99 -2.46 -4.70
CA TRP A 142 -3.43 -3.56 -5.54
C TRP A 142 -2.46 -4.74 -5.41
N MET A 143 -2.92 -5.82 -4.77
CA MET A 143 -2.15 -7.03 -4.49
C MET A 143 -2.68 -8.21 -5.30
N GLY A 144 -1.79 -9.04 -5.82
CA GLY A 144 -2.14 -10.31 -6.42
C GLY A 144 -1.02 -11.33 -6.33
N ASP A 145 -1.39 -12.60 -6.39
CA ASP A 145 -0.46 -13.73 -6.32
C ASP A 145 -0.43 -14.48 -7.65
N CYS A 146 0.77 -14.80 -8.11
CA CYS A 146 1.01 -15.73 -9.20
C CYS A 146 1.20 -17.16 -8.66
N ALA A 147 0.72 -18.16 -9.40
CA ALA A 147 0.80 -19.56 -9.00
C ALA A 147 2.24 -20.11 -9.00
N ASP A 148 3.09 -19.62 -9.90
CA ASP A 148 4.47 -20.09 -10.09
C ASP A 148 5.40 -18.98 -10.59
N ALA A 149 6.70 -19.31 -10.69
CA ALA A 149 7.74 -18.39 -11.14
C ALA A 149 7.59 -17.93 -12.59
N VAL A 150 7.06 -18.79 -13.48
CA VAL A 150 6.93 -18.50 -14.90
C VAL A 150 5.85 -17.44 -15.10
N GLU A 151 4.69 -17.63 -14.46
CA GLU A 151 3.64 -16.63 -14.47
C GLU A 151 4.06 -15.36 -13.74
N HIS A 152 4.79 -15.48 -12.62
CA HIS A 152 5.31 -14.31 -11.90
C HIS A 152 6.17 -13.46 -12.84
N ALA A 153 7.18 -14.02 -13.48
CA ALA A 153 8.05 -13.31 -14.43
C ALA A 153 7.27 -12.69 -15.60
N ARG A 154 6.31 -13.43 -16.18
CA ARG A 154 5.43 -12.93 -17.25
C ARG A 154 4.61 -11.73 -16.80
N ARG A 155 4.05 -11.78 -15.59
CA ARG A 155 3.22 -10.73 -15.01
C ARG A 155 4.05 -9.50 -14.65
N LEU A 156 5.28 -9.68 -14.15
CA LEU A 156 6.21 -8.58 -13.90
C LEU A 156 6.52 -7.79 -15.16
N ASN A 157 6.88 -8.47 -16.25
CA ASN A 157 7.15 -7.81 -17.54
C ASN A 157 5.90 -7.08 -18.06
N TRP A 158 4.73 -7.70 -17.96
CA TRP A 158 3.48 -7.05 -18.37
C TRP A 158 3.15 -5.80 -17.52
N TYR A 159 3.35 -5.84 -16.21
CA TYR A 159 3.18 -4.64 -15.37
C TYR A 159 4.16 -3.54 -15.77
N ASP A 160 5.43 -3.90 -16.00
CA ASP A 160 6.49 -2.95 -16.31
C ASP A 160 6.29 -2.27 -17.67
N ASP A 161 6.00 -3.05 -18.70
CA ASP A 161 6.02 -2.57 -20.08
C ASP A 161 4.65 -2.07 -20.56
N VAL A 162 3.56 -2.50 -19.91
CA VAL A 162 2.18 -2.24 -20.38
C VAL A 162 1.31 -1.64 -19.27
N HIS A 163 1.06 -2.38 -18.19
CA HIS A 163 -0.08 -2.05 -17.35
C HIS A 163 0.18 -0.90 -16.36
N LEU A 164 1.39 -0.74 -15.81
CA LEU A 164 1.68 0.45 -15.00
C LEU A 164 1.70 1.73 -15.86
N PRO A 165 2.30 1.76 -17.06
CA PRO A 165 2.12 2.87 -18.00
C PRO A 165 0.64 3.21 -18.25
N ASP A 166 -0.20 2.20 -18.52
CA ASP A 166 -1.65 2.37 -18.68
C ASP A 166 -2.33 2.97 -17.44
N LEU A 167 -1.98 2.49 -16.24
CA LEU A 167 -2.52 2.98 -14.97
C LEU A 167 -2.14 4.44 -14.72
N LEU A 168 -0.95 4.89 -15.14
CA LEU A 168 -0.53 6.29 -15.03
C LEU A 168 -1.33 7.24 -15.94
N GLU A 169 -2.04 6.72 -16.96
CA GLU A 169 -2.94 7.54 -17.79
C GLU A 169 -4.27 7.86 -17.08
N ALA A 170 -4.58 7.14 -16.01
CA ALA A 170 -5.82 7.34 -15.27
C ALA A 170 -5.80 8.67 -14.49
N GLN A 171 -6.98 9.24 -14.33
CA GLN A 171 -7.20 10.50 -13.64
C GLN A 171 -6.63 10.44 -12.23
N GLY A 172 -5.86 11.47 -11.88
CA GLY A 172 -5.29 11.63 -10.54
C GLY A 172 -4.10 10.71 -10.24
N ILE A 173 -3.78 9.71 -11.05
CA ILE A 173 -2.61 8.86 -10.78
C ILE A 173 -1.34 9.67 -11.08
N LEU A 174 -0.49 9.83 -10.07
CA LEU A 174 0.77 10.58 -10.18
C LEU A 174 1.97 9.66 -10.37
N ALA A 175 2.00 8.53 -9.65
CA ALA A 175 3.08 7.57 -9.66
C ALA A 175 2.57 6.18 -9.28
N GLY A 176 3.36 5.15 -9.58
CA GLY A 176 3.10 3.78 -9.17
C GLY A 176 4.40 3.10 -8.76
N PHE A 177 4.37 2.36 -7.66
CA PHE A 177 5.46 1.45 -7.28
C PHE A 177 5.05 0.03 -7.57
N ARG A 178 5.93 -0.71 -8.24
CA ARG A 178 5.84 -2.16 -8.31
C ARG A 178 6.70 -2.76 -7.19
N LEU A 179 6.04 -3.52 -6.33
CA LEU A 179 6.64 -4.17 -5.18
C LEU A 179 6.53 -5.69 -5.33
N GLU A 180 7.51 -6.39 -4.77
CA GLU A 180 7.59 -7.86 -4.81
C GLU A 180 7.73 -8.42 -3.39
N GLY A 181 7.07 -9.55 -3.11
CA GLY A 181 7.16 -10.21 -1.81
C GLY A 181 8.58 -10.65 -1.48
N MET A 182 8.94 -10.55 -0.20
CA MET A 182 10.30 -10.84 0.30
C MET A 182 10.37 -12.13 1.12
N THR A 183 9.23 -12.79 1.35
CA THR A 183 9.14 -14.01 2.16
C THR A 183 8.80 -15.21 1.28
N PRO A 184 9.17 -16.45 1.66
CA PRO A 184 8.77 -17.64 0.92
C PRO A 184 7.24 -17.75 0.71
N ALA A 185 6.45 -17.33 1.69
CA ALA A 185 4.99 -17.33 1.62
C ALA A 185 4.42 -16.32 0.60
N GLU A 186 5.22 -15.35 0.17
CA GLU A 186 4.82 -14.23 -0.69
C GLU A 186 5.73 -14.10 -1.92
N GLN A 187 6.57 -15.10 -2.20
CA GLN A 187 7.64 -15.01 -3.21
C GLN A 187 7.13 -14.69 -4.63
N TYR A 188 5.84 -14.93 -4.90
CA TYR A 188 5.17 -14.60 -6.16
C TYR A 188 4.03 -13.59 -5.99
N ARG A 189 4.04 -12.84 -4.88
CA ARG A 189 3.13 -11.74 -4.64
C ARG A 189 3.66 -10.47 -5.30
N ILE A 190 2.81 -9.84 -6.09
CA ILE A 190 3.05 -8.53 -6.69
C ILE A 190 2.11 -7.54 -6.01
N VAL A 191 2.66 -6.42 -5.56
CA VAL A 191 1.87 -5.30 -5.04
C VAL A 191 2.16 -4.06 -5.86
N ASN A 192 1.12 -3.44 -6.41
CA ASN A 192 1.20 -2.12 -6.99
C ASN A 192 0.64 -1.10 -5.99
N LEU A 193 1.46 -0.12 -5.63
CA LEU A 193 1.05 1.02 -4.82
C LEU A 193 0.96 2.24 -5.72
N LEU A 194 -0.25 2.65 -6.07
CA LEU A 194 -0.49 3.83 -6.89
C LEU A 194 -0.77 5.02 -5.99
N PHE A 195 -0.25 6.18 -6.37
CA PHE A 195 -0.37 7.42 -5.61
C PHE A 195 -1.26 8.40 -6.35
N VAL A 196 -2.16 9.04 -5.61
CA VAL A 196 -3.27 9.79 -6.16
C VAL A 196 -3.20 11.27 -5.76
N ASP A 197 -3.46 12.15 -6.73
CA ASP A 197 -3.90 13.53 -6.54
C ASP A 197 -5.41 13.63 -6.69
N GLY A 198 -6.09 14.13 -5.65
CA GLY A 198 -7.55 14.18 -5.56
C GLY A 198 -8.18 12.95 -4.90
N ASP A 199 -9.34 12.53 -5.41
CA ASP A 199 -10.15 11.46 -4.81
C ASP A 199 -9.71 10.07 -5.32
N PRO A 200 -9.17 9.20 -4.45
CA PRO A 200 -8.72 7.85 -4.85
C PRO A 200 -9.87 6.95 -5.33
N THR A 201 -11.12 7.21 -4.94
CA THR A 201 -12.27 6.44 -5.44
C THR A 201 -12.66 6.86 -6.86
N ALA A 202 -12.51 8.14 -7.20
CA ALA A 202 -12.69 8.64 -8.56
C ALA A 202 -11.59 8.10 -9.48
N SER A 203 -10.33 8.10 -9.04
CA SER A 203 -9.23 7.48 -9.78
C SER A 203 -9.44 5.98 -10.01
N MET A 204 -9.90 5.24 -8.99
CA MET A 204 -10.25 3.83 -9.13
C MET A 204 -11.38 3.64 -10.17
N ARG A 205 -12.41 4.48 -10.15
CA ARG A 205 -13.51 4.41 -11.12
C ARG A 205 -13.03 4.68 -12.54
N ASP A 206 -12.14 5.66 -12.73
CA ASP A 206 -11.56 5.95 -14.05
C ASP A 206 -10.71 4.78 -14.56
N ILE A 207 -9.86 4.18 -13.70
CA ILE A 207 -9.12 2.93 -14.01
C ILE A 207 -10.09 1.86 -14.52
N MET A 208 -11.17 1.60 -13.78
CA MET A 208 -12.13 0.57 -14.16
C MET A 208 -12.86 0.90 -15.47
N SER A 209 -13.15 2.18 -15.73
CA SER A 209 -13.79 2.62 -16.98
C SER A 209 -12.91 2.43 -18.22
N ARG A 210 -11.59 2.35 -18.05
CA ARG A 210 -10.60 2.16 -19.12
C ARG A 210 -10.37 0.70 -19.50
N VAL A 211 -10.83 -0.24 -18.70
CA VAL A 211 -10.67 -1.68 -18.94
C VAL A 211 -11.13 -2.11 -20.34
N PRO A 212 -12.27 -1.65 -20.90
CA PRO A 212 -12.65 -1.98 -22.28
C PRO A 212 -11.65 -1.48 -23.33
N LYS A 213 -11.08 -0.27 -23.15
CA LYS A 213 -10.03 0.29 -24.04
C LYS A 213 -8.77 -0.58 -23.98
N TRP A 214 -8.31 -0.93 -22.79
CA TRP A 214 -7.14 -1.80 -22.61
C TRP A 214 -7.37 -3.20 -23.18
N LYS A 215 -8.58 -3.75 -23.04
CA LYS A 215 -8.95 -5.03 -23.65
C LYS A 215 -8.85 -4.97 -25.17
N ALA A 216 -9.42 -3.93 -25.80
CA ALA A 216 -9.39 -3.75 -27.25
C ALA A 216 -7.97 -3.55 -27.79
N ALA A 217 -7.08 -2.92 -26.99
CA ALA A 217 -5.68 -2.74 -27.33
C ALA A 217 -4.80 -3.99 -27.06
N GLY A 218 -5.36 -5.07 -26.49
CA GLY A 218 -4.57 -6.24 -26.08
C GLY A 218 -3.66 -5.98 -24.86
N HIS A 219 -3.90 -4.89 -24.13
CA HIS A 219 -3.11 -4.49 -22.97
C HIS A 219 -3.51 -5.22 -21.68
N LEU A 220 -4.62 -5.95 -21.67
CA LEU A 220 -4.97 -6.81 -20.54
C LEU A 220 -4.29 -8.17 -20.67
N LEU A 221 -3.59 -8.59 -19.62
CA LEU A 221 -3.05 -9.93 -19.56
C LEU A 221 -4.09 -10.90 -19.02
N GLU A 222 -4.66 -11.72 -19.91
CA GLU A 222 -5.60 -12.78 -19.53
C GLU A 222 -4.98 -13.68 -18.45
N SER A 223 -5.69 -13.78 -17.32
CA SER A 223 -5.38 -14.78 -16.30
C SER A 223 -6.10 -16.07 -16.69
N ARG A 224 -5.35 -17.16 -16.86
CA ARG A 224 -5.98 -18.49 -16.88
C ARG A 224 -6.54 -18.75 -15.48
N PRO A 225 -7.69 -19.46 -15.34
CA PRO A 225 -8.21 -19.81 -14.04
C PRO A 225 -7.13 -20.45 -13.14
N GLY A 226 -6.94 -19.91 -11.94
CA GLY A 226 -5.97 -20.40 -10.95
C GLY A 226 -4.52 -19.94 -11.13
N VAL A 227 -4.20 -19.14 -12.15
CA VAL A 227 -2.80 -18.76 -12.47
C VAL A 227 -2.39 -17.41 -11.87
N PHE A 228 -3.26 -16.40 -11.93
CA PHE A 228 -3.11 -15.16 -11.15
C PHE A 228 -4.40 -14.89 -10.38
N LYS A 229 -4.25 -14.61 -9.09
CA LYS A 229 -5.35 -14.31 -8.17
C LYS A 229 -5.19 -12.89 -7.63
N GLU A 230 -6.13 -12.01 -7.96
CA GLU A 230 -6.22 -10.71 -7.27
C GLU A 230 -6.57 -10.97 -5.80
N GLN A 231 -5.73 -10.48 -4.90
CA GLN A 231 -5.80 -10.75 -3.46
C GLN A 231 -6.43 -9.60 -2.67
N PHE A 232 -6.18 -8.38 -3.13
CA PHE A 232 -6.71 -7.17 -2.50
C PHE A 232 -6.63 -6.00 -3.47
N ARG A 233 -7.70 -5.23 -3.61
CA ARG A 233 -7.65 -3.93 -4.28
C ARG A 233 -8.48 -2.92 -3.52
N SER A 234 -7.85 -1.86 -3.00
CA SER A 234 -8.57 -0.84 -2.22
C SER A 234 -7.94 0.54 -2.42
N PRO A 235 -8.77 1.58 -2.68
CA PRO A 235 -8.36 2.96 -2.49
C PRO A 235 -8.30 3.31 -0.99
N PHE A 236 -7.44 4.26 -0.64
CA PHE A 236 -7.33 4.85 0.69
C PHE A 236 -7.02 6.34 0.58
N ARG A 237 -7.55 7.13 1.52
CA ARG A 237 -7.27 8.57 1.65
C ARG A 237 -6.13 8.80 2.63
N PHE A 238 -5.26 9.75 2.32
CA PHE A 238 -4.19 10.17 3.22
C PHE A 238 -4.78 10.76 4.51
N ILE A 239 -4.22 10.35 5.64
CA ILE A 239 -4.55 10.93 6.95
C ILE A 239 -3.55 12.05 7.19
N SER A 240 -4.05 13.30 7.20
CA SER A 240 -3.26 14.41 7.73
C SER A 240 -3.10 14.22 9.23
N PRO A 241 -1.87 14.21 9.78
CA PRO A 241 -1.66 13.99 11.21
C PRO A 241 -2.50 14.91 12.07
N LEU A 242 -3.10 14.35 13.13
CA LEU A 242 -4.00 15.05 14.07
C LEU A 242 -5.27 15.64 13.45
N GLN A 243 -5.60 15.29 12.20
CA GLN A 243 -6.81 15.72 11.52
C GLN A 243 -7.60 14.50 11.04
N TYR A 244 -8.76 14.24 11.68
CA TYR A 244 -9.58 13.05 11.40
C TYR A 244 -10.99 13.40 10.90
N PRO A 245 -11.12 14.17 9.79
CA PRO A 245 -12.42 14.59 9.29
C PRO A 245 -13.31 13.40 8.90
N PHE A 246 -12.70 12.26 8.54
CA PHE A 246 -13.38 11.02 8.19
C PHE A 246 -14.10 10.32 9.35
N LEU A 247 -13.87 10.74 10.61
CA LEU A 247 -14.61 10.21 11.77
C LEU A 247 -15.96 10.92 11.99
N LYS A 248 -16.19 12.03 11.30
CA LYS A 248 -17.41 12.84 11.40
C LYS A 248 -18.39 12.59 10.24
N ALA A 249 -18.03 11.68 9.33
CA ALA A 249 -18.74 11.40 8.08
C ALA A 249 -19.65 10.18 8.21
#